data_AF-V4NX52-F1
#
_entry.id   AF-V4NX52-F1
#
_cell.length_a   1.000
_cell.length_b   1.000
_cell.length_c   1.000
_cell.angle_alpha   90.00
_cell.angle_beta   90.00
_cell.angle_gamma   90.00
#
_symmetry.space_group_name_H-M   'P 1'
#
loop_
_entity.id
_entity.type
_entity.pdbx_description
1 polymer ?
#
loop_
_entity_poly.entity_id
_entity_poly.type
_entity_poly.pdbx_seq_one_letter_code
_entity_poly.pdbx_strand_id
1 'polypeptide(L)'
;MAKVIDGTLDGHKLTGMAGVANIGDDRNWSGSDFDQANWYAFGRFAWNPDAKSADIARDWARLTWSNDPAVVEPVVNMMMGSREAVVHYMTPLGLAHLMDTGHHYGPGPWVSELGRPEWNPAYYHRADLNGIGFDRTKTGSNALAQYHPAAAKPWIDPKKTDERFLLWFHHVPWDFKMKSGRPLWDELVVTYSQGVDEVSGMRRIWVGLAGKIDAARFDAVAANLKTQEREAQWWRDACLTYFQSVSKRPLPAGYTLPGITVEDYRKRVFPYAPGQG
;
A
#
# COMPACT_ATOMS: atom_id res chain seq x y z
N MET A 1 4.55 11.03 -17.65
CA MET A 1 5.27 11.52 -16.45
C MET A 1 6.77 11.57 -16.68
N ALA A 2 7.39 10.50 -17.22
CA ALA A 2 8.82 10.46 -17.56
C ALA A 2 9.32 11.67 -18.38
N LYS A 3 8.58 12.07 -19.43
CA LYS A 3 8.93 13.20 -20.32
C LYS A 3 9.10 14.56 -19.64
N VAL A 4 8.46 14.77 -18.48
CA VAL A 4 8.66 15.99 -17.68
C VAL A 4 10.03 15.92 -17.01
N ILE A 5 10.32 14.78 -16.37
CA ILE A 5 11.53 14.58 -15.58
C ILE A 5 12.77 14.42 -16.48
N ASP A 6 12.66 13.79 -17.65
CA ASP A 6 13.75 13.67 -18.62
C ASP A 6 14.00 14.96 -19.42
N GLY A 7 13.16 15.98 -19.24
CA GLY A 7 13.28 17.31 -19.83
C GLY A 7 12.79 17.43 -21.28
N THR A 8 12.36 16.34 -21.93
CA THR A 8 11.94 16.36 -23.33
C THR A 8 10.61 17.09 -23.58
N LEU A 9 9.76 17.21 -22.55
CA LEU A 9 8.50 17.93 -22.66
C LEU A 9 8.69 19.46 -22.67
N ASP A 10 9.50 19.98 -21.75
CA ASP A 10 9.58 21.42 -21.44
C ASP A 10 10.98 22.02 -21.70
N GLY A 11 11.93 21.23 -22.22
CA GLY A 11 13.28 21.69 -22.57
C GLY A 11 14.20 21.93 -21.38
N HIS A 12 14.03 21.18 -20.28
CA HIS A 12 14.90 21.31 -19.11
C HIS A 12 16.34 20.86 -19.41
N LYS A 13 17.31 21.72 -19.05
CA LYS A 13 18.75 21.43 -19.24
C LYS A 13 19.35 20.54 -18.16
N LEU A 14 18.79 20.59 -16.96
CA LEU A 14 19.20 19.79 -15.81
C LEU A 14 18.00 18.97 -15.36
N THR A 15 18.21 17.66 -15.31
CA THR A 15 17.19 16.66 -15.03
C THR A 15 17.77 15.62 -14.07
N GLY A 16 16.90 14.89 -13.39
CA GLY A 16 17.35 13.85 -12.47
C GLY A 16 16.23 13.23 -11.66
N MET A 17 16.60 12.17 -10.94
CA MET A 17 15.74 11.46 -10.00
C MET A 17 16.54 11.21 -8.72
N ALA A 18 15.92 11.42 -7.56
CA ALA A 18 16.52 11.15 -6.26
C ALA A 18 15.72 10.05 -5.54
N GLY A 19 16.43 9.14 -4.87
CA GLY A 19 15.87 8.02 -4.15
C GLY A 19 16.43 8.00 -2.73
N VAL A 20 15.53 7.92 -1.74
CA VAL A 20 15.91 7.84 -0.33
C VAL A 20 16.21 6.39 0.00
N ALA A 21 17.49 6.02 0.03
CA ALA A 21 17.91 4.63 0.13
C ALA A 21 17.76 4.04 1.55
N ASN A 22 18.01 4.85 2.60
CA ASN A 22 17.94 4.45 4.01
C ASN A 22 18.61 3.10 4.35
N ILE A 23 19.67 2.75 3.63
CA ILE A 23 20.51 1.59 3.97
C ILE A 23 21.30 1.85 5.25
N GLY A 24 21.64 0.78 5.96
CA GLY A 24 22.36 0.81 7.23
C GLY A 24 23.60 -0.07 7.26
N ASP A 25 24.05 -0.38 8.46
CA ASP A 25 25.18 -1.26 8.78
C ASP A 25 24.81 -2.75 8.83
N ASP A 26 23.53 -3.09 8.60
CA ASP A 26 23.07 -4.46 8.38
C ASP A 26 23.91 -5.14 7.30
N ARG A 27 24.21 -6.43 7.48
CA ARG A 27 25.10 -7.17 6.55
C ARG A 27 24.58 -7.20 5.11
N ASN A 28 23.27 -7.15 4.93
CA ASN A 28 22.59 -7.11 3.63
C ASN A 28 22.20 -5.67 3.21
N TRP A 29 22.66 -4.66 3.95
CA TRP A 29 22.44 -3.21 3.78
C TRP A 29 21.02 -2.72 4.03
N SER A 30 20.01 -3.48 3.60
CA SER A 30 18.61 -3.04 3.54
C SER A 30 17.69 -3.69 4.58
N GLY A 31 18.22 -4.49 5.51
CA GLY A 31 17.46 -5.24 6.51
C GLY A 31 16.73 -6.45 5.92
N SER A 32 15.89 -6.26 4.90
CA SER A 32 15.28 -7.32 4.10
C SER A 32 16.04 -7.54 2.80
N ASP A 33 16.25 -8.80 2.40
CA ASP A 33 16.88 -9.15 1.11
C ASP A 33 16.09 -8.58 -0.09
N PHE A 34 14.76 -8.50 0.02
CA PHE A 34 13.92 -7.95 -1.06
C PHE A 34 13.93 -6.42 -1.15
N ASP A 35 14.35 -5.71 -0.09
CA ASP A 35 14.47 -4.24 -0.16
C ASP A 35 15.65 -3.81 -1.06
N GLN A 36 16.62 -4.71 -1.27
CA GLN A 36 17.67 -4.52 -2.30
C GLN A 36 17.06 -4.38 -3.71
N ALA A 37 15.95 -5.07 -3.99
CA ALA A 37 15.28 -4.99 -5.28
C ALA A 37 14.68 -3.60 -5.53
N ASN A 38 14.22 -2.91 -4.49
CA ASN A 38 13.73 -1.53 -4.59
C ASN A 38 14.87 -0.58 -4.95
N TRP A 39 16.02 -0.72 -4.28
CA TRP A 39 17.21 0.07 -4.58
C TRP A 39 17.73 -0.20 -6.00
N TYR A 40 17.77 -1.47 -6.40
CA TYR A 40 18.12 -1.86 -7.77
C TYR A 40 17.16 -1.23 -8.78
N ALA A 41 15.85 -1.39 -8.58
CA ALA A 41 14.83 -0.87 -9.49
C ALA A 41 14.89 0.65 -9.61
N PHE A 42 15.10 1.37 -8.51
CA PHE A 42 15.31 2.82 -8.53
C PHE A 42 16.45 3.20 -9.49
N GLY A 43 17.62 2.56 -9.38
CA GLY A 43 18.76 2.82 -10.27
C GLY A 43 18.44 2.53 -11.74
N ARG A 44 17.70 1.44 -12.01
CA ARG A 44 17.27 1.09 -13.37
C ARG A 44 16.27 2.09 -13.95
N PHE A 45 15.32 2.58 -13.16
CA PHE A 45 14.37 3.61 -13.59
C PHE A 45 14.99 5.00 -13.73
N ALA A 46 15.97 5.34 -12.89
CA ALA A 46 16.74 6.57 -13.04
C ALA A 46 17.54 6.57 -14.35
N TRP A 47 18.02 5.40 -14.79
CA TRP A 47 18.69 5.24 -16.08
C TRP A 47 17.72 5.22 -17.26
N ASN A 48 16.63 4.45 -17.17
CA ASN A 48 15.59 4.37 -18.19
C ASN A 48 14.19 4.33 -17.53
N PRO A 49 13.45 5.45 -17.52
CA PRO A 49 12.16 5.52 -16.86
C PRO A 49 11.03 4.77 -17.61
N ASP A 50 11.27 4.37 -18.86
CA ASP A 50 10.32 3.59 -19.67
C ASP A 50 10.55 2.07 -19.54
N ALA A 51 11.53 1.64 -18.73
CA ALA A 51 11.75 0.23 -18.44
C ALA A 51 10.52 -0.42 -17.78
N LYS A 52 10.37 -1.73 -17.94
CA LYS A 52 9.27 -2.47 -17.31
C LYS A 52 9.72 -3.03 -15.96
N SER A 53 8.90 -2.82 -14.92
CA SER A 53 9.17 -3.36 -13.57
C SER A 53 9.43 -4.86 -13.57
N ALA A 54 8.68 -5.63 -14.36
CA ALA A 54 8.85 -7.09 -14.45
C ALA A 54 10.19 -7.51 -15.05
N ASP A 55 10.71 -6.75 -16.02
CA ASP A 55 12.01 -7.06 -16.64
C ASP A 55 13.15 -6.74 -15.68
N ILE A 56 13.04 -5.63 -14.94
CA ILE A 56 13.97 -5.26 -13.87
C ILE A 56 13.95 -6.31 -12.75
N ALA A 57 12.77 -6.74 -12.31
CA ALA A 57 12.63 -7.75 -11.26
C ALA A 57 13.26 -9.08 -11.67
N ARG A 58 13.07 -9.50 -12.93
CA ARG A 58 13.67 -10.72 -13.48
C ARG A 58 15.19 -10.66 -13.52
N ASP A 59 15.72 -9.51 -13.93
CA ASP A 59 17.16 -9.25 -13.96
C ASP A 59 17.76 -9.30 -12.55
N TRP A 60 17.15 -8.59 -11.59
CA TRP A 60 17.57 -8.63 -10.18
C TRP A 60 17.48 -10.04 -9.58
N ALA A 61 16.42 -10.78 -9.86
CA ALA A 61 16.24 -12.13 -9.34
C ALA A 61 17.33 -13.10 -9.86
N ARG A 62 17.77 -12.93 -11.12
CA ARG A 62 18.88 -13.70 -11.70
C ARG A 62 20.23 -13.39 -11.06
N LEU A 63 20.48 -12.11 -10.77
CA LEU A 63 21.71 -11.67 -10.11
C LEU A 63 21.77 -12.08 -8.64
N THR A 64 20.62 -12.17 -7.97
CA THR A 64 20.55 -12.34 -6.51
C THR A 64 20.32 -13.78 -6.08
N TRP A 65 19.46 -14.51 -6.80
CA TRP A 65 18.95 -15.81 -6.36
C TRP A 65 19.47 -16.97 -7.21
N SER A 66 19.14 -16.99 -8.50
CA SER A 66 19.49 -18.08 -9.41
C SER A 66 19.14 -17.72 -10.86
N ASN A 67 19.78 -18.34 -11.84
CA ASN A 67 19.38 -18.26 -13.24
C ASN A 67 18.33 -19.33 -13.64
N ASP A 68 17.99 -20.26 -12.75
CA ASP A 68 16.94 -21.26 -12.99
C ASP A 68 15.55 -20.59 -13.11
N PRO A 69 14.84 -20.74 -14.25
CA PRO A 69 13.48 -20.22 -14.41
C PRO A 69 12.50 -20.70 -13.33
N ALA A 70 12.72 -21.88 -12.75
CA ALA A 70 11.91 -22.44 -11.67
C ALA A 70 12.14 -21.75 -10.30
N VAL A 71 13.10 -20.83 -10.22
CA VAL A 71 13.31 -19.90 -9.09
C VAL A 71 12.93 -18.48 -9.50
N VAL A 72 13.39 -18.04 -10.67
CA VAL A 72 13.22 -16.66 -11.14
C VAL A 72 11.75 -16.28 -11.29
N GLU A 73 10.95 -17.07 -12.00
CA GLU A 73 9.56 -16.67 -12.28
C GLU A 73 8.68 -16.66 -11.02
N PRO A 74 8.77 -17.63 -10.07
CA PRO A 74 8.10 -17.52 -8.78
C PRO A 74 8.48 -16.27 -7.98
N VAL A 75 9.77 -15.94 -7.92
CA VAL A 75 10.26 -14.72 -7.24
C VAL A 75 9.69 -13.47 -7.90
N VAL A 76 9.74 -13.38 -9.23
CA VAL A 76 9.19 -12.23 -9.98
C VAL A 76 7.68 -12.11 -9.76
N ASN A 77 6.94 -13.21 -9.77
CA ASN A 77 5.50 -13.20 -9.50
C ASN A 77 5.18 -12.66 -8.10
N MET A 78 5.95 -13.07 -7.09
CA MET A 78 5.83 -12.54 -5.73
C MET A 78 6.10 -11.02 -5.70
N MET A 79 7.17 -10.56 -6.37
CA MET A 79 7.53 -9.13 -6.42
C MET A 79 6.48 -8.27 -7.13
N MET A 80 5.88 -8.76 -8.22
CA MET A 80 4.90 -7.99 -8.99
C MET A 80 3.57 -7.81 -8.23
N GLY A 81 3.22 -8.73 -7.34
CA GLY A 81 2.03 -8.62 -6.48
C GLY A 81 2.25 -7.85 -5.17
N SER A 82 3.49 -7.77 -4.69
CA SER A 82 3.77 -7.34 -3.31
C SER A 82 3.34 -5.91 -3.00
N ARG A 83 3.56 -4.96 -3.92
CA ARG A 83 3.17 -3.55 -3.72
C ARG A 83 1.67 -3.40 -3.55
N GLU A 84 0.87 -4.07 -4.38
CA GLU A 84 -0.58 -3.94 -4.32
C GLU A 84 -1.16 -4.64 -3.09
N ALA A 85 -0.53 -5.73 -2.62
CA ALA A 85 -0.89 -6.35 -1.35
C ALA A 85 -0.82 -5.34 -0.19
N VAL A 86 0.27 -4.58 -0.11
CA VAL A 86 0.43 -3.50 0.89
C VAL A 86 -0.68 -2.46 0.78
N VAL A 87 -1.01 -2.03 -0.45
CA VAL A 87 -2.11 -1.09 -0.68
C VAL A 87 -3.43 -1.68 -0.19
N HIS A 88 -3.71 -2.95 -0.50
CA HIS A 88 -4.94 -3.62 -0.13
C HIS A 88 -5.11 -3.75 1.38
N TYR A 89 -4.09 -4.19 2.13
CA TYR A 89 -4.22 -4.34 3.58
C TYR A 89 -3.97 -3.06 4.38
N MET A 90 -3.46 -1.97 3.79
CA MET A 90 -3.26 -0.69 4.50
C MET A 90 -4.26 0.38 4.09
N THR A 91 -4.27 0.76 2.81
CA THR A 91 -4.96 1.98 2.31
C THR A 91 -5.58 1.77 0.92
N PRO A 92 -6.58 0.87 0.79
CA PRO A 92 -7.19 0.57 -0.51
C PRO A 92 -8.14 1.67 -0.99
N LEU A 93 -8.58 1.57 -2.26
CA LEU A 93 -9.66 2.39 -2.85
C LEU A 93 -9.42 3.91 -2.84
N GLY A 94 -8.17 4.34 -2.69
CA GLY A 94 -7.78 5.75 -2.59
C GLY A 94 -7.76 6.31 -1.16
N LEU A 95 -7.93 5.45 -0.15
CA LEU A 95 -7.54 5.80 1.22
C LEU A 95 -6.06 6.15 1.27
N ALA A 96 -5.69 6.97 2.24
CA ALA A 96 -4.31 7.40 2.45
C ALA A 96 -4.09 7.72 3.92
N HIS A 97 -2.83 7.67 4.35
CA HIS A 97 -2.38 8.17 5.64
C HIS A 97 -3.16 7.55 6.82
N LEU A 98 -3.24 6.21 6.87
CA LEU A 98 -3.91 5.47 7.95
C LEU A 98 -2.95 4.90 8.99
N MET A 99 -1.70 5.37 9.00
CA MET A 99 -0.68 4.93 9.93
C MET A 99 -0.84 5.64 11.28
N ASP A 100 -0.46 4.93 12.33
CA ASP A 100 -0.32 5.53 13.65
C ASP A 100 0.87 6.50 13.70
N THR A 101 0.75 7.50 14.56
CA THR A 101 1.60 8.69 14.53
C THR A 101 2.97 8.44 15.15
N GLY A 102 3.99 9.11 14.60
CA GLY A 102 5.37 9.03 15.07
C GLY A 102 6.14 7.91 14.38
N HIS A 103 5.68 6.66 14.50
CA HIS A 103 6.43 5.51 14.01
C HIS A 103 6.01 5.00 12.62
N HIS A 104 4.78 5.29 12.18
CA HIS A 104 4.19 4.87 10.90
C HIS A 104 4.14 3.35 10.61
N TYR A 105 4.62 2.50 11.53
CA TYR A 105 4.61 1.03 11.43
C TYR A 105 3.22 0.37 11.40
N GLY A 106 2.31 0.81 12.28
CA GLY A 106 1.01 0.17 12.51
C GLY A 106 -0.18 1.04 12.07
N PRO A 107 -1.40 0.47 12.04
CA PRO A 107 -2.64 1.20 11.76
C PRO A 107 -2.97 2.19 12.87
N GLY A 108 -3.37 3.40 12.47
CA GLY A 108 -3.92 4.44 13.34
C GLY A 108 -5.03 5.26 12.67
N PRO A 109 -6.02 4.65 11.98
CA PRO A 109 -7.05 5.41 11.27
C PRO A 109 -7.92 6.28 12.18
N TRP A 110 -7.91 6.03 13.49
CA TRP A 110 -8.64 6.81 14.50
C TRP A 110 -7.95 8.11 14.93
N VAL A 111 -6.70 8.35 14.56
CA VAL A 111 -5.95 9.52 15.05
C VAL A 111 -6.54 10.80 14.44
N SER A 112 -6.89 11.74 15.32
CA SER A 112 -7.70 12.94 15.00
C SER A 112 -7.33 14.20 15.80
N GLU A 113 -6.41 14.10 16.75
CA GLU A 113 -6.16 15.08 17.81
C GLU A 113 -4.77 15.73 17.76
N LEU A 114 -4.00 15.53 16.69
CA LEU A 114 -2.70 16.16 16.52
C LEU A 114 -2.82 17.66 16.24
N GLY A 115 -1.76 18.40 16.55
CA GLY A 115 -1.73 19.87 16.46
C GLY A 115 -1.93 20.46 15.06
N ARG A 116 -1.88 19.66 14.00
CA ARG A 116 -2.21 20.09 12.63
C ARG A 116 -3.20 19.12 11.98
N PRO A 117 -4.28 19.60 11.33
CA PRO A 117 -5.26 18.72 10.70
C PRO A 117 -4.63 17.73 9.73
N GLU A 118 -3.70 18.16 8.88
CA GLU A 118 -3.04 17.34 7.87
C GLU A 118 -2.08 16.28 8.44
N TRP A 119 -1.82 16.27 9.74
CA TRP A 119 -1.10 15.18 10.39
C TRP A 119 -2.03 14.03 10.82
N ASN A 120 -3.34 14.27 10.84
CA ASN A 120 -4.30 13.31 11.35
C ASN A 120 -4.82 12.39 10.24
N PRO A 121 -4.71 11.06 10.36
CA PRO A 121 -5.42 10.09 9.53
C PRO A 121 -6.90 10.42 9.30
N ALA A 122 -7.62 10.84 10.35
CA ALA A 122 -9.04 11.21 10.26
C ALA A 122 -9.34 12.38 9.30
N TYR A 123 -8.38 13.28 9.11
CA TYR A 123 -8.51 14.40 8.16
C TYR A 123 -8.59 13.92 6.71
N TYR A 124 -7.87 12.84 6.38
CA TYR A 124 -7.80 12.32 5.01
C TYR A 124 -9.02 11.49 4.66
N HIS A 125 -9.39 10.53 5.52
CA HIS A 125 -10.44 9.59 5.17
C HIS A 125 -11.85 10.15 5.43
N ARG A 126 -12.03 11.12 6.35
CA ARG A 126 -13.32 11.79 6.67
C ARG A 126 -14.52 10.83 6.78
N ALA A 127 -14.31 9.71 7.46
CA ALA A 127 -15.36 8.71 7.63
C ALA A 127 -16.38 9.21 8.65
N ASP A 128 -17.66 9.06 8.32
CA ASP A 128 -18.78 9.32 9.21
C ASP A 128 -19.88 8.27 9.00
N LEU A 129 -21.06 8.47 9.61
CA LEU A 129 -22.19 7.54 9.47
C LEU A 129 -22.68 7.41 8.02
N ASN A 130 -22.49 8.45 7.20
CA ASN A 130 -23.06 8.54 5.85
C ASN A 130 -22.08 8.03 4.78
N GLY A 131 -20.78 8.25 4.95
CA GLY A 131 -19.79 7.86 3.94
C GLY A 131 -18.33 8.01 4.38
N ILE A 132 -17.45 7.94 3.39
CA ILE A 132 -16.00 8.05 3.53
C ILE A 132 -15.38 8.65 2.27
N GLY A 133 -14.19 9.21 2.39
CA GLY A 133 -13.36 9.77 1.33
C GLY A 133 -13.23 11.29 1.44
N PHE A 134 -12.56 11.94 0.49
CA PHE A 134 -12.33 13.38 0.53
C PHE A 134 -12.81 14.00 -0.77
N ASP A 135 -13.82 14.89 -0.70
CA ASP A 135 -14.25 15.65 -1.87
C ASP A 135 -13.17 16.66 -2.30
N ARG A 136 -12.43 16.29 -3.35
CA ARG A 136 -11.43 17.13 -4.01
C ARG A 136 -11.92 17.63 -5.38
N THR A 137 -13.21 17.48 -5.66
CA THR A 137 -13.89 18.03 -6.84
C THR A 137 -14.24 19.51 -6.62
N LYS A 138 -14.93 20.12 -7.60
CA LYS A 138 -15.35 21.52 -7.56
C LYS A 138 -16.25 21.87 -6.37
N THR A 139 -16.93 20.88 -5.79
CA THR A 139 -17.83 21.09 -4.63
C THR A 139 -17.11 20.97 -3.28
N GLY A 140 -15.89 20.42 -3.28
CA GLY A 140 -15.05 20.32 -2.09
C GLY A 140 -13.82 21.22 -2.19
N SER A 141 -12.62 20.66 -2.04
CA SER A 141 -11.38 21.46 -2.05
C SER A 141 -10.97 21.95 -3.45
N ASN A 142 -11.60 21.44 -4.51
CA ASN A 142 -11.27 21.71 -5.91
C ASN A 142 -9.80 21.43 -6.29
N ALA A 143 -9.13 20.51 -5.60
CA ALA A 143 -7.74 20.15 -5.92
C ALA A 143 -7.61 19.51 -7.31
N LEU A 144 -8.68 18.91 -7.84
CA LEU A 144 -8.71 18.44 -9.23
C LEU A 144 -8.41 19.55 -10.25
N ALA A 145 -8.73 20.81 -9.95
CA ALA A 145 -8.42 21.94 -10.84
C ALA A 145 -6.92 22.27 -10.94
N GLN A 146 -6.08 21.69 -10.07
CA GLN A 146 -4.62 21.82 -10.17
C GLN A 146 -4.04 20.93 -11.29
N TYR A 147 -4.77 19.90 -11.72
CA TYR A 147 -4.36 19.05 -12.82
C TYR A 147 -4.77 19.66 -14.16
N HIS A 148 -3.99 19.39 -15.21
CA HIS A 148 -4.40 19.68 -16.58
C HIS A 148 -5.78 19.03 -16.85
N PRO A 149 -6.74 19.71 -17.52
CA PRO A 149 -8.11 19.21 -17.67
C PRO A 149 -8.22 17.80 -18.26
N ALA A 150 -7.35 17.46 -19.21
CA ALA A 150 -7.31 16.11 -19.80
C ALA A 150 -6.91 15.03 -18.77
N ALA A 151 -6.01 15.35 -17.84
CA ALA A 151 -5.58 14.43 -16.78
C ALA A 151 -6.61 14.34 -15.65
N ALA A 152 -7.30 15.44 -15.33
CA ALA A 152 -8.37 15.45 -14.32
C ALA A 152 -9.61 14.68 -14.77
N LYS A 153 -9.92 14.69 -16.08
CA LYS A 153 -11.17 14.17 -16.66
C LYS A 153 -11.58 12.77 -16.16
N PRO A 154 -10.68 11.76 -16.06
CA PRO A 154 -11.06 10.42 -15.59
C PRO A 154 -11.49 10.39 -14.13
N TRP A 155 -11.11 11.37 -13.31
CA TRP A 155 -11.34 11.41 -11.87
C TRP A 155 -12.53 12.26 -11.45
N ILE A 156 -13.20 12.95 -12.39
CA ILE A 156 -14.32 13.87 -12.07
C ILE A 156 -15.59 13.13 -11.69
N ASP A 157 -15.88 12.00 -12.34
CA ASP A 157 -17.11 11.23 -12.13
C ASP A 157 -16.79 10.02 -11.24
N PRO A 158 -17.33 9.95 -10.01
CA PRO A 158 -17.05 8.83 -9.09
C PRO A 158 -17.49 7.48 -9.65
N LYS A 159 -18.46 7.43 -10.58
CA LYS A 159 -18.89 6.16 -11.20
C LYS A 159 -17.95 5.68 -12.30
N LYS A 160 -17.11 6.57 -12.85
CA LYS A 160 -16.19 6.27 -13.95
C LYS A 160 -14.74 6.25 -13.52
N THR A 161 -14.41 6.88 -12.39
CA THR A 161 -13.05 6.90 -11.88
C THR A 161 -12.52 5.49 -11.65
N ASP A 162 -11.21 5.34 -11.76
CA ASP A 162 -10.54 4.15 -11.25
C ASP A 162 -10.75 4.11 -9.73
N GLU A 163 -11.17 2.95 -9.21
CA GLU A 163 -11.52 2.78 -7.80
C GLU A 163 -10.29 2.97 -6.90
N ARG A 164 -9.08 2.76 -7.42
CA ARG A 164 -7.81 3.06 -6.74
C ARG A 164 -7.65 4.54 -6.37
N PHE A 165 -8.43 5.43 -6.98
CA PHE A 165 -8.41 6.87 -6.71
C PHE A 165 -9.76 7.40 -6.22
N LEU A 166 -10.75 6.54 -5.99
CA LEU A 166 -12.12 6.97 -5.66
C LEU A 166 -12.14 7.83 -4.40
N LEU A 167 -11.66 7.29 -3.27
CA LEU A 167 -11.72 7.96 -1.98
C LEU A 167 -10.69 9.09 -1.84
N TRP A 168 -9.74 9.18 -2.78
CA TRP A 168 -8.84 10.31 -2.90
C TRP A 168 -9.54 11.53 -3.52
N PHE A 169 -10.47 11.35 -4.45
CA PHE A 169 -11.12 12.50 -5.10
C PHE A 169 -12.56 12.75 -4.66
N HIS A 170 -13.21 11.76 -4.06
CA HIS A 170 -14.62 11.79 -3.73
C HIS A 170 -14.86 11.37 -2.29
N HIS A 171 -15.78 12.07 -1.62
CA HIS A 171 -16.50 11.51 -0.47
C HIS A 171 -17.78 10.87 -1.02
N VAL A 172 -17.98 9.59 -0.73
CA VAL A 172 -19.11 8.80 -1.27
C VAL A 172 -19.81 8.05 -0.15
N PRO A 173 -21.13 7.81 -0.28
CA PRO A 173 -21.87 7.10 0.75
C PRO A 173 -21.45 5.63 0.81
N TRP A 174 -21.61 5.01 1.97
CA TRP A 174 -21.21 3.61 2.19
C TRP A 174 -21.94 2.58 1.31
N ASP A 175 -23.10 2.93 0.75
CA ASP A 175 -23.87 2.11 -0.19
C ASP A 175 -23.55 2.40 -1.66
N PHE A 176 -22.58 3.28 -1.93
CA PHE A 176 -22.08 3.56 -3.27
C PHE A 176 -21.70 2.25 -3.97
N LYS A 177 -22.24 2.05 -5.18
CA LYS A 177 -22.05 0.82 -5.94
C LYS A 177 -20.71 0.82 -6.66
N MET A 178 -19.83 -0.05 -6.20
CA MET A 178 -18.53 -0.33 -6.78
C MET A 178 -18.70 -1.08 -8.11
N LYS A 179 -17.65 -1.16 -8.93
CA LYS A 179 -17.62 -1.86 -10.22
C LYS A 179 -17.90 -3.35 -10.08
N SER A 180 -17.59 -3.93 -8.93
CA SER A 180 -17.96 -5.30 -8.55
C SER A 180 -19.47 -5.50 -8.35
N GLY A 181 -20.25 -4.42 -8.21
CA GLY A 181 -21.67 -4.42 -7.81
C GLY A 181 -21.89 -4.41 -6.29
N ARG A 182 -20.83 -4.59 -5.48
CA ARG A 182 -20.90 -4.49 -4.02
C ARG A 182 -21.10 -3.03 -3.58
N PRO A 183 -21.76 -2.77 -2.44
CA PRO A 183 -21.67 -1.47 -1.79
C PRO A 183 -20.23 -1.22 -1.33
N LEU A 184 -19.82 0.05 -1.25
CA LEU A 184 -18.47 0.46 -0.86
C LEU A 184 -18.00 -0.17 0.45
N TRP A 185 -18.88 -0.28 1.45
CA TRP A 185 -18.53 -0.93 2.72
C TRP A 185 -18.09 -2.39 2.53
N ASP A 186 -18.84 -3.17 1.76
CA ASP A 186 -18.52 -4.57 1.51
C ASP A 186 -17.24 -4.69 0.67
N GLU A 187 -17.06 -3.81 -0.33
CA GLU A 187 -15.82 -3.77 -1.12
C GLU A 187 -14.61 -3.49 -0.24
N LEU A 188 -14.72 -2.52 0.69
CA LEU A 188 -13.64 -2.19 1.62
C LEU A 188 -13.24 -3.41 2.47
N VAL A 189 -14.22 -4.13 3.02
CA VAL A 189 -13.98 -5.36 3.79
C VAL A 189 -13.29 -6.44 2.95
N VAL A 190 -13.77 -6.64 1.72
CA VAL A 190 -13.21 -7.61 0.78
C VAL A 190 -11.77 -7.24 0.42
N THR A 191 -11.50 -5.99 0.06
CA THR A 191 -10.15 -5.54 -0.36
C THR A 191 -9.14 -5.62 0.78
N TYR A 192 -9.49 -5.20 1.99
CA TYR A 192 -8.60 -5.37 3.16
C TYR A 192 -8.25 -6.84 3.40
N SER A 193 -9.23 -7.73 3.27
CA SER A 193 -9.03 -9.17 3.47
C SER A 193 -8.21 -9.79 2.33
N GLN A 194 -8.44 -9.37 1.09
CA GLN A 194 -7.66 -9.76 -0.07
C GLN A 194 -6.17 -9.45 0.12
N GLY A 195 -5.82 -8.30 0.70
CA GLY A 195 -4.42 -7.96 1.00
C GLY A 195 -3.75 -8.99 1.92
N VAL A 196 -4.47 -9.55 2.89
CA VAL A 196 -3.97 -10.65 3.75
C VAL A 196 -3.77 -11.93 2.94
N ASP A 197 -4.76 -12.29 2.12
CA ASP A 197 -4.70 -13.49 1.26
C ASP A 197 -3.53 -13.43 0.26
N GLU A 198 -3.23 -12.24 -0.26
CA GLU A 198 -2.09 -11.99 -1.15
C GLU A 198 -0.76 -12.23 -0.44
N VAL A 199 -0.57 -11.75 0.80
CA VAL A 199 0.63 -12.05 1.60
C VAL A 199 0.73 -13.55 1.90
N SER A 200 -0.40 -14.20 2.22
CA SER A 200 -0.45 -15.66 2.38
C SER A 200 -0.03 -16.39 1.09
N GLY A 201 -0.42 -15.87 -0.07
CA GLY A 201 0.02 -16.33 -1.39
C GLY A 201 1.53 -16.20 -1.58
N MET A 202 2.10 -15.04 -1.24
CA MET A 202 3.55 -14.80 -1.29
C MET A 202 4.31 -15.81 -0.42
N ARG A 203 3.81 -16.09 0.79
CA ARG A 203 4.38 -17.13 1.67
C ARG A 203 4.39 -18.52 1.03
N ARG A 204 3.27 -18.92 0.42
CA ARG A 204 3.19 -20.23 -0.27
C ARG A 204 4.18 -20.32 -1.43
N ILE A 205 4.30 -19.25 -2.22
CA ILE A 205 5.29 -19.17 -3.30
C ILE A 205 6.71 -19.36 -2.75
N TRP A 206 7.07 -18.60 -1.70
CA TRP A 206 8.41 -18.68 -1.11
C TRP A 206 8.71 -20.07 -0.55
N VAL A 207 7.79 -20.67 0.21
CA VAL A 207 7.95 -22.04 0.74
C VAL A 207 8.19 -23.06 -0.37
N GLY A 208 7.56 -22.90 -1.53
CA GLY A 208 7.77 -23.75 -2.71
C GLY A 208 9.19 -23.69 -3.30
N LEU A 209 10.01 -22.72 -2.90
CA LEU A 209 11.41 -22.57 -3.31
C LEU A 209 12.41 -23.23 -2.35
N ALA A 210 11.93 -23.94 -1.31
CA ALA A 210 12.78 -24.64 -0.36
C ALA A 210 13.79 -25.57 -1.08
N GLY A 211 15.06 -25.51 -0.67
CA GLY A 211 16.14 -26.27 -1.27
C GLY A 211 16.67 -25.73 -2.61
N LYS A 212 16.06 -24.67 -3.17
CA LYS A 212 16.56 -23.97 -4.38
C LYS A 212 17.23 -22.63 -4.08
N ILE A 213 17.07 -22.13 -2.85
CA ILE A 213 17.73 -20.95 -2.30
C ILE A 213 18.61 -21.42 -1.14
N ASP A 214 19.73 -20.73 -0.89
CA ASP A 214 20.55 -21.03 0.29
C ASP A 214 19.74 -20.88 1.59
N ALA A 215 20.02 -21.74 2.55
CA ALA A 215 19.20 -21.87 3.77
C ALA A 215 19.08 -20.55 4.55
N ALA A 216 20.17 -19.80 4.68
CA ALA A 216 20.19 -18.59 5.49
C ALA A 216 19.23 -17.52 4.94
N ARG A 217 19.31 -17.19 3.65
CA ARG A 217 18.40 -16.21 3.03
C ARG A 217 16.99 -16.75 2.86
N PHE A 218 16.84 -18.05 2.62
CA PHE A 218 15.53 -18.70 2.60
C PHE A 218 14.78 -18.50 3.93
N ASP A 219 15.43 -18.82 5.04
CA ASP A 219 14.85 -18.72 6.38
C ASP A 219 14.57 -17.26 6.77
N ALA A 220 15.46 -16.34 6.43
CA ALA A 220 15.28 -14.91 6.70
C ALA A 220 14.03 -14.35 6.00
N VAL A 221 13.88 -14.60 4.70
CA VAL A 221 12.70 -14.14 3.94
C VAL A 221 11.43 -14.85 4.41
N ALA A 222 11.50 -16.14 4.76
CA ALA A 222 10.35 -16.87 5.29
C ALA A 222 9.87 -16.28 6.63
N ALA A 223 10.80 -15.88 7.51
CA ALA A 223 10.50 -15.20 8.76
C ALA A 223 9.89 -13.81 8.53
N ASN A 224 10.43 -13.03 7.59
CA ASN A 224 9.89 -11.72 7.22
C ASN A 224 8.48 -11.81 6.67
N LEU A 225 8.21 -12.71 5.72
CA LEU A 225 6.86 -12.92 5.20
C LEU A 225 5.91 -13.44 6.28
N LYS A 226 6.41 -14.22 7.25
CA LYS A 226 5.60 -14.64 8.39
C LYS A 226 5.17 -13.49 9.28
N THR A 227 6.10 -12.58 9.57
CA THR A 227 5.80 -11.32 10.25
C THR A 227 4.81 -10.50 9.41
N GLN A 228 5.07 -10.30 8.11
CA GLN A 228 4.19 -9.52 7.23
C GLN A 228 2.75 -10.04 7.22
N GLU A 229 2.51 -11.35 7.17
CA GLU A 229 1.13 -11.89 7.19
C GLU A 229 0.41 -11.56 8.50
N ARG A 230 1.11 -11.66 9.64
CA ARG A 230 0.56 -11.26 10.95
C ARG A 230 0.28 -9.76 11.00
N GLU A 231 1.19 -8.94 10.50
CA GLU A 231 1.00 -7.49 10.48
C GLU A 231 -0.12 -7.08 9.50
N ALA A 232 -0.23 -7.73 8.34
CA ALA A 232 -1.32 -7.51 7.40
C ALA A 232 -2.69 -7.85 8.01
N GLN A 233 -2.78 -8.96 8.76
CA GLN A 233 -3.98 -9.31 9.51
C GLN A 233 -4.31 -8.25 10.57
N TRP A 234 -3.30 -7.75 11.30
CA TRP A 234 -3.51 -6.69 12.28
C TRP A 234 -4.00 -5.39 11.62
N TRP A 235 -3.38 -4.97 10.52
CA TRP A 235 -3.80 -3.81 9.73
C TRP A 235 -5.25 -3.93 9.27
N ARG A 236 -5.61 -5.08 8.66
CA ARG A 236 -6.98 -5.40 8.23
C ARG A 236 -7.96 -5.29 9.40
N ASP A 237 -7.68 -5.97 10.52
CA ASP A 237 -8.60 -6.02 11.65
C ASP A 237 -8.78 -4.67 12.33
N ALA A 238 -7.70 -3.91 12.54
CA ALA A 238 -7.76 -2.61 13.19
C ALA A 238 -8.52 -1.58 12.34
N CYS A 239 -8.24 -1.52 11.04
CA CYS A 239 -8.92 -0.62 10.11
C CYS A 239 -10.41 -0.95 9.99
N LEU A 240 -10.76 -2.24 9.82
CA LEU A 240 -12.16 -2.65 9.69
C LEU A 240 -12.94 -2.51 11.00
N THR A 241 -12.34 -2.80 12.16
CA THR A 241 -12.95 -2.50 13.47
C THR A 241 -13.29 -1.01 13.58
N TYR A 242 -12.35 -0.13 13.21
CA TYR A 242 -12.57 1.31 13.26
C TYR A 242 -13.66 1.77 12.29
N PHE A 243 -13.57 1.44 11.00
CA PHE A 243 -14.57 1.87 10.02
C PHE A 243 -15.94 1.24 10.26
N GLN A 244 -16.03 0.03 10.84
CA GLN A 244 -17.28 -0.53 11.32
C GLN A 244 -17.86 0.29 12.49
N SER A 245 -17.01 0.70 13.44
CA SER A 245 -17.44 1.52 14.58
C SER A 245 -18.01 2.87 14.13
N VAL A 246 -17.54 3.41 13.00
CA VAL A 246 -18.00 4.68 12.42
C VAL A 246 -19.24 4.49 11.55
N SER A 247 -19.20 3.56 10.60
CA SER A 247 -20.29 3.31 9.64
C SER A 247 -21.51 2.63 10.26
N LYS A 248 -21.34 1.93 11.39
CA LYS A 248 -22.35 1.07 12.03
C LYS A 248 -22.91 -0.03 11.13
N ARG A 249 -22.15 -0.45 10.12
CA ARG A 249 -22.57 -1.49 9.18
C ARG A 249 -22.12 -2.89 9.62
N PRO A 250 -22.97 -3.92 9.44
CA PRO A 250 -22.56 -5.30 9.68
C PRO A 250 -21.50 -5.71 8.67
N LEU A 251 -20.61 -6.65 9.04
CA LEU A 251 -19.70 -7.24 8.06
C LEU A 251 -20.51 -8.07 7.04
N PRO A 252 -20.08 -8.13 5.77
CA PRO A 252 -20.64 -9.06 4.80
C PRO A 252 -20.45 -10.52 5.25
N ALA A 253 -21.33 -11.40 4.78
CA ALA A 253 -21.29 -12.82 5.12
C ALA A 253 -19.92 -13.45 4.80
N GLY A 254 -19.42 -14.30 5.70
CA GLY A 254 -18.11 -14.95 5.56
C GLY A 254 -16.94 -14.16 6.13
N TYR A 255 -17.14 -12.92 6.60
CA TYR A 255 -16.11 -12.10 7.21
C TYR A 255 -16.35 -11.91 8.70
N THR A 256 -15.28 -12.04 9.49
CA THR A 256 -15.29 -11.84 10.95
C THR A 256 -14.15 -10.91 11.38
N LEU A 257 -14.31 -10.29 12.55
CA LEU A 257 -13.29 -9.53 13.26
C LEU A 257 -13.00 -10.20 14.61
N PRO A 258 -11.79 -10.01 15.19
CA PRO A 258 -11.38 -10.71 16.41
C PRO A 258 -12.07 -10.23 17.70
N GLY A 259 -13.05 -9.33 17.63
CA GLY A 259 -13.75 -8.78 18.81
C GLY A 259 -12.94 -7.75 19.61
N ILE A 260 -11.76 -7.36 19.13
CA ILE A 260 -10.93 -6.31 19.74
C ILE A 260 -11.55 -4.95 19.45
N THR A 261 -11.69 -4.11 20.48
CA THR A 261 -12.27 -2.77 20.37
C THR A 261 -11.29 -1.74 19.80
N VAL A 262 -11.78 -0.60 19.30
CA VAL A 262 -10.91 0.51 18.85
C VAL A 262 -10.05 1.01 20.01
N GLU A 263 -10.62 1.11 21.20
CA GLU A 263 -9.94 1.54 22.42
C GLU A 263 -8.81 0.58 22.82
N ASP A 264 -8.99 -0.72 22.63
CA ASP A 264 -7.93 -1.70 22.91
C ASP A 264 -6.82 -1.69 21.85
N TYR A 265 -7.13 -1.40 20.58
CA TYR A 265 -6.10 -1.14 19.58
C TYR A 265 -5.29 0.12 19.91
N ARG A 266 -5.93 1.21 20.35
CA ARG A 266 -5.28 2.46 20.76
C ARG A 266 -4.29 2.31 21.92
N LYS A 267 -4.48 1.30 22.78
CA LYS A 267 -3.59 1.04 23.93
C LYS A 267 -2.31 0.30 23.57
N ARG A 268 -2.19 -0.23 22.33
CA ARG A 268 -0.98 -0.95 21.92
C ARG A 268 0.20 0.01 21.83
N VAL A 269 1.36 -0.44 22.32
CA VAL A 269 2.59 0.35 22.33
C VAL A 269 3.65 -0.40 21.55
N PHE A 270 4.40 0.32 20.71
CA PHE A 270 5.44 -0.23 19.86
C PHE A 270 6.78 0.46 20.16
N PRO A 271 7.42 0.15 21.31
CA PRO A 271 8.61 0.87 21.77
C PRO A 271 9.84 0.64 20.88
N TYR A 272 9.79 -0.35 19.99
CA TYR A 272 10.86 -0.68 19.04
C TYR A 272 10.45 -0.41 17.58
N ALA A 273 9.33 0.29 17.36
CA ALA A 273 8.97 0.67 16.00
C ALA A 273 9.95 1.72 15.45
N PRO A 274 10.29 1.67 14.15
CA PRO A 274 11.13 2.69 13.51
C PRO A 274 10.55 4.10 13.71
N GLY A 275 11.41 5.13 13.75
CA GLY A 275 10.97 6.54 13.83
C GLY A 275 10.74 7.11 15.24
N GLN A 276 11.06 6.35 16.30
CA GLN A 276 11.09 6.87 17.68
C GLN A 276 12.43 7.51 18.08
N GLY A 277 13.15 8.11 17.12
CA GLY A 277 14.48 8.74 17.32
C GLY A 277 14.47 10.24 17.17
#